data_AF-B4EQ68-F1
#
_entry.id   AF-B4EQ68-F1
#
_cell.length_a   1.000
_cell.length_b   1.000
_cell.length_c   1.000
_cell.angle_alpha   90.00
_cell.angle_beta   90.00
_cell.angle_gamma   90.00
#
_symmetry.space_group_name_H-M   'P 1'
#
loop_
_entity.id
_entity.type
_entity.pdbx_description
1 polymer ?
#
loop_
_entity_poly.entity_id
_entity_poly.type
_entity_poly.pdbx_seq_one_letter_code
_entity_poly.pdbx_strand_id
1 'polypeptide(L)'
;MNTNHTEPRRDAQVAHLPDPLPSREVHTKLGAQLPSAPRSLAETGLSMAFVGGLVLKSTLVLGRPSYGDLVERHCLPLAVLDEVFAFLVREHLVELTHRGATDLDVTFRLTDAGRVLALEERERSGYSGPAPVTLDAYLASVAAHSVRKLHIGQSDVWAAFEGVVIDTAVLDAAAAALNAGRPLLIYGPAGSGKTFLAERLGALMHGRVPVPYAICAAGEVIQVYDPLVHVDAEAAGAGQSVDRRWRLCERPVVMSGGELTLDELDLRRDEAAGFYQAPPHMKANMGMYVVDDLGRQRVEPRDLLNRWLRPLDRGVDFMTLESGNRFVLPFDVWPVFSSNLAPEQFCDDAFMRRLGSKLHVGAMSIDDYRAVYDAACAALGLVSASDAFEFLLHRLHLPTGKAFLACFPADLLRLVAAGARYRGDPPEVTHDALYDAWASYFGAAPERDGSHPPPVERGGRTFVTG
;
A
#
# COMPACT_ATOMS: atom_id res chain seq x y z
N MET A 1 18.77 -24.75 52.90
CA MET A 1 17.71 -25.06 51.91
C MET A 1 16.59 -24.06 52.13
N ASN A 2 16.68 -22.90 51.50
CA ASN A 2 15.69 -21.82 51.65
C ASN A 2 14.88 -21.67 50.38
N THR A 3 13.58 -21.67 50.62
CA THR A 3 12.43 -21.58 49.71
C THR A 3 12.37 -20.23 49.00
N ASN A 4 12.44 -20.24 47.66
CA ASN A 4 12.08 -19.08 46.85
C ASN A 4 10.59 -19.11 46.54
N HIS A 5 9.86 -18.17 47.12
CA HIS A 5 8.50 -17.81 46.70
C HIS A 5 8.57 -17.21 45.30
N THR A 6 7.94 -17.87 44.33
CA THR A 6 7.69 -17.31 42.99
C THR A 6 6.43 -16.46 43.07
N GLU A 7 6.58 -15.14 42.96
CA GLU A 7 5.45 -14.22 42.78
C GLU A 7 4.68 -14.54 41.48
N PRO A 8 3.35 -14.43 41.46
CA PRO A 8 2.59 -14.62 40.24
C PRO A 8 2.80 -13.41 39.32
N ARG A 9 3.22 -13.67 38.08
CA ARG A 9 3.16 -12.70 36.98
C ARG A 9 1.73 -12.15 36.91
N ARG A 10 1.58 -10.83 37.01
CA ARG A 10 0.30 -10.15 36.80
C ARG A 10 -0.17 -10.44 35.37
N ASP A 11 -1.19 -11.29 35.24
CA ASP A 11 -1.92 -11.46 33.99
C ASP A 11 -2.50 -10.11 33.56
N ALA A 12 -2.06 -9.63 32.40
CA ALA A 12 -2.63 -8.44 31.78
C ALA A 12 -4.11 -8.71 31.49
N GLN A 13 -4.99 -7.97 32.16
CA GLN A 13 -6.43 -8.05 31.96
C GLN A 13 -6.76 -7.61 30.52
N VAL A 14 -7.16 -8.58 29.69
CA VAL A 14 -7.77 -8.32 28.38
C VAL A 14 -9.15 -7.72 28.65
N ALA A 15 -9.23 -6.39 28.63
CA ALA A 15 -10.52 -5.69 28.70
C ALA A 15 -11.26 -5.94 27.38
N HIS A 16 -12.31 -6.77 27.45
CA HIS A 16 -13.36 -6.97 26.45
C HIS A 16 -12.91 -7.18 24.98
N LEU A 17 -13.05 -8.41 24.47
CA LEU A 17 -13.14 -8.61 23.02
C LEU A 17 -14.44 -7.95 22.51
N PRO A 18 -14.40 -7.00 21.57
CA PRO A 18 -15.61 -6.60 20.86
C PRO A 18 -16.04 -7.75 19.95
N ASP A 19 -17.30 -8.19 20.09
CA ASP A 19 -17.92 -9.08 19.11
C ASP A 19 -17.97 -8.37 17.74
N PRO A 20 -17.74 -9.08 16.63
CA PRO A 20 -17.97 -8.49 15.32
C PRO A 20 -19.43 -8.07 15.22
N LEU A 21 -19.65 -6.76 15.03
CA LEU A 21 -20.99 -6.23 14.84
C LEU A 21 -21.67 -6.94 13.66
N PRO A 22 -22.93 -7.39 13.80
CA PRO A 22 -23.66 -7.96 12.69
C PRO A 22 -23.77 -6.92 11.56
N SER A 23 -23.45 -7.35 10.35
CA SER A 23 -23.54 -6.55 9.11
C SER A 23 -25.00 -6.20 8.83
N ARG A 24 -25.47 -5.09 9.40
CA ARG A 24 -26.67 -4.40 8.90
C ARG A 24 -26.25 -3.65 7.64
N GLU A 25 -26.89 -4.00 6.52
CA GLU A 25 -26.80 -3.29 5.25
C GLU A 25 -27.24 -1.84 5.45
N VAL A 26 -26.27 -0.96 5.70
CA VAL A 26 -26.45 0.48 5.60
C VAL A 26 -25.75 0.86 4.31
N HIS A 27 -26.53 1.09 3.26
CA HIS A 27 -26.04 1.65 2.02
C HIS A 27 -25.35 2.99 2.32
N THR A 28 -24.03 3.02 2.16
CA THR A 28 -23.23 4.23 2.38
C THR A 28 -23.67 5.28 1.37
N LYS A 29 -24.18 6.44 1.85
CA LYS A 29 -24.36 7.61 0.98
C LYS A 29 -23.00 7.96 0.36
N LEU A 30 -22.97 8.09 -0.97
CA LEU A 30 -21.79 8.53 -1.73
C LEU A 30 -21.31 9.89 -1.19
N GLY A 31 -20.19 9.86 -0.48
CA GLY A 31 -19.50 11.05 0.04
C GLY A 31 -18.97 10.79 1.43
N ALA A 32 -17.77 10.20 1.52
CA ALA A 32 -17.03 10.23 2.78
C ALA A 32 -16.78 11.68 3.16
N GLN A 33 -17.36 12.09 4.28
CA GLN A 33 -17.20 13.42 4.83
C GLN A 33 -16.18 13.33 5.95
N LEU A 34 -15.23 14.27 5.95
CA LEU A 34 -14.33 14.42 7.08
C LEU A 34 -15.13 14.77 8.34
N PRO A 35 -14.69 14.32 9.53
CA PRO A 35 -15.30 14.74 10.78
C PRO A 35 -15.31 16.27 10.93
N SER A 36 -16.24 16.79 11.71
CA SER A 36 -16.25 18.22 12.05
C SER A 36 -15.05 18.60 12.93
N ALA A 37 -14.50 19.79 12.74
CA ALA A 37 -13.40 20.29 13.56
C ALA A 37 -13.79 20.35 15.05
N PRO A 38 -12.90 19.93 15.97
CA PRO A 38 -13.15 20.01 17.40
C PRO A 38 -13.19 21.47 17.86
N ARG A 39 -14.15 21.80 18.74
CA ARG A 39 -14.37 23.17 19.24
C ARG A 39 -13.74 23.45 20.59
N SER A 40 -13.27 22.41 21.27
CA SER A 40 -12.58 22.49 22.57
C SER A 40 -11.53 21.41 22.68
N LEU A 41 -10.61 21.52 23.63
CA LEU A 41 -9.63 20.47 23.89
C LEU A 41 -10.32 19.13 24.22
N ALA A 42 -11.41 19.17 24.97
CA ALA A 42 -12.16 17.96 25.34
C ALA A 42 -12.68 17.19 24.12
N GLU A 43 -13.18 17.90 23.10
CA GLU A 43 -13.66 17.28 21.84
C GLU A 43 -12.55 16.62 21.02
N THR A 44 -11.28 17.00 21.23
CA THR A 44 -10.16 16.32 20.57
C THR A 44 -9.97 14.89 21.06
N GLY A 45 -10.42 14.59 22.28
CA GLY A 45 -10.17 13.35 23.02
C GLY A 45 -8.76 13.22 23.59
N LEU A 46 -7.90 14.24 23.43
CA LEU A 46 -6.55 14.27 23.97
C LEU A 46 -6.49 15.01 25.30
N SER A 47 -5.49 14.70 26.13
CA SER A 47 -5.27 15.38 27.40
C SER A 47 -4.56 16.73 27.23
N MET A 48 -4.75 17.64 28.19
CA MET A 48 -4.04 18.93 28.24
C MET A 48 -2.52 18.73 28.24
N ALA A 49 -2.02 17.75 28.99
CA ALA A 49 -0.60 17.43 29.03
C ALA A 49 -0.07 17.00 27.66
N PHE A 50 -0.82 16.17 26.92
CA PHE A 50 -0.40 15.69 25.60
C PHE A 50 -0.32 16.83 24.57
N VAL A 51 -1.40 17.62 24.45
CA VAL A 51 -1.43 18.73 23.48
C VAL A 51 -0.47 19.84 23.90
N GLY A 52 -0.34 20.11 25.20
CA GLY A 52 0.66 21.02 25.75
C GLY A 52 2.08 20.61 25.37
N GLY A 53 2.46 19.34 25.57
CA GLY A 53 3.76 18.79 25.17
C GLY A 53 4.01 18.92 23.66
N LEU A 54 2.99 18.65 22.84
CA LEU A 54 3.08 18.81 21.38
C LEU A 54 3.37 20.26 20.96
N VAL A 55 2.65 21.22 21.55
CA VAL A 55 2.81 22.66 21.28
C VAL A 55 4.15 23.19 21.81
N LEU A 56 4.58 22.74 22.99
CA LEU A 56 5.88 23.10 23.57
C LEU A 56 7.04 22.65 22.67
N LYS A 57 7.00 21.42 22.17
CA LYS A 57 7.99 20.89 21.21
C LYS A 57 8.06 21.74 19.93
N SER A 58 6.91 22.10 19.36
CA SER A 58 6.90 22.95 18.16
C SER A 58 7.38 24.37 18.43
N THR A 59 7.02 24.94 19.58
CA THR A 59 7.49 26.26 19.99
C THR A 59 9.00 26.27 20.21
N LEU A 60 9.57 25.18 20.72
CA LEU A 60 11.02 25.01 20.84
C LEU A 60 11.71 25.03 19.47
N VAL A 61 11.15 24.32 18.49
CA VAL A 61 11.71 24.22 17.12
C VAL A 61 11.57 25.52 16.34
N LEU A 62 10.40 26.16 16.41
CA LEU A 62 10.08 27.37 15.65
C LEU A 62 10.62 28.65 16.32
N GLY A 63 10.93 28.58 17.62
CA GLY A 63 11.48 29.69 18.42
C GLY A 63 10.45 30.74 18.83
N ARG A 64 9.72 31.31 17.86
CA ARG A 64 8.65 32.31 18.09
C ARG A 64 7.44 32.09 17.17
N PRO A 65 6.74 30.94 17.26
CA PRO A 65 5.59 30.69 16.41
C PRO A 65 4.42 31.62 16.71
N SER A 66 3.64 31.92 15.66
CA SER A 66 2.30 32.47 15.75
C SER A 66 1.26 31.38 16.01
N TYR A 67 0.02 31.77 16.36
CA TYR A 67 -1.10 30.83 16.31
C TYR A 67 -1.29 30.23 14.92
N GLY A 68 -1.14 31.02 13.85
CA GLY A 68 -1.23 30.53 12.47
C GLY A 68 -0.30 29.35 12.19
N ASP A 69 0.98 29.49 12.58
CA ASP A 69 1.99 28.43 12.40
C ASP A 69 1.59 27.12 13.12
N LEU A 70 1.05 27.24 14.33
CA LEU A 70 0.67 26.09 15.16
C LEU A 70 -0.65 25.46 14.70
N VAL A 71 -1.59 26.27 14.23
CA VAL A 71 -2.83 25.83 13.60
C VAL A 71 -2.52 25.00 12.35
N GLU A 72 -1.58 25.43 11.51
CA GLU A 72 -1.13 24.67 10.34
C GLU A 72 -0.38 23.41 10.73
N ARG A 73 0.60 23.51 11.63
CA ARG A 73 1.46 22.39 12.03
C ARG A 73 0.72 21.27 12.74
N HIS A 74 -0.17 21.62 13.68
CA HIS A 74 -0.88 20.64 14.51
C HIS A 74 -2.28 20.31 14.00
N CYS A 75 -2.75 20.98 12.94
CA CYS A 75 -4.10 20.80 12.42
C CYS A 75 -5.19 21.01 13.49
N LEU A 76 -4.89 21.77 14.55
CA LEU A 76 -5.82 22.08 15.63
C LEU A 76 -6.46 23.46 15.39
N PRO A 77 -7.77 23.60 15.64
CA PRO A 77 -8.44 24.91 15.58
C PRO A 77 -7.92 25.86 16.65
N LEU A 78 -8.04 27.17 16.39
CA LEU A 78 -7.62 28.23 17.31
C LEU A 78 -8.24 28.08 18.70
N ALA A 79 -9.53 27.71 18.79
CA ALA A 79 -10.21 27.51 20.07
C ALA A 79 -9.52 26.46 20.97
N VAL A 80 -9.04 25.36 20.38
CA VAL A 80 -8.30 24.33 21.11
C VAL A 80 -6.94 24.85 21.57
N LEU A 81 -6.22 25.54 20.67
CA LEU A 81 -4.89 26.07 21.00
C LEU A 81 -4.98 27.16 22.07
N ASP A 82 -6.02 27.99 22.05
CA ASP A 82 -6.21 29.06 23.03
C ASP A 82 -6.43 28.51 24.45
N GLU A 83 -7.23 27.45 24.59
CA GLU A 83 -7.38 26.71 25.86
C GLU A 83 -6.03 26.17 26.37
N VAL A 84 -5.21 25.63 25.47
CA VAL A 84 -3.89 25.06 25.80
C VAL A 84 -2.90 26.15 26.18
N PHE A 85 -2.82 27.25 25.44
CA PHE A 85 -1.92 28.36 25.74
C PHE A 85 -2.33 29.10 27.00
N ALA A 86 -3.63 29.26 27.28
CA ALA A 86 -4.10 29.81 28.54
C ALA A 86 -3.58 28.98 29.74
N PHE A 87 -3.57 27.65 29.62
CA PHE A 87 -2.96 26.77 30.61
C PHE A 87 -1.44 26.96 30.67
N LEU A 88 -0.71 26.87 29.55
CA LEU A 88 0.75 26.96 29.53
C LEU A 88 1.29 28.31 30.05
N VAL A 89 0.57 29.41 29.82
CA VAL A 89 0.90 30.74 30.34
C VAL A 89 0.68 30.82 31.84
N ARG A 90 -0.44 30.28 32.34
CA ARG A 90 -0.72 30.20 33.78
C ARG A 90 0.33 29.36 34.52
N GLU A 91 0.84 28.31 33.88
CA GLU A 91 1.92 27.48 34.41
C GLU A 91 3.33 28.07 34.19
N HIS A 92 3.44 29.31 33.66
CA HIS A 92 4.72 29.99 33.38
C HIS A 92 5.66 29.23 32.44
N LEU A 93 5.12 28.41 31.52
CA LEU A 93 5.89 27.66 30.53
C LEU A 93 6.04 28.45 29.21
N VAL A 94 5.08 29.31 28.92
CA VAL A 94 5.05 30.14 27.72
C VAL A 94 4.75 31.59 28.09
N GLU A 95 5.34 32.52 27.35
CA GLU A 95 5.04 33.94 27.40
C GLU A 95 4.53 34.44 26.04
N LEU A 96 3.58 35.38 26.07
CA LEU A 96 3.14 36.10 24.88
C LEU A 96 4.17 37.20 24.56
N THR A 97 4.74 37.17 23.37
CA THR A 97 5.75 38.17 22.96
C THR A 97 5.15 39.32 22.16
N HIS A 98 4.12 39.05 21.37
CA HIS A 98 3.45 40.07 20.55
C HIS A 98 1.98 39.69 20.33
N ARG A 99 1.12 40.70 20.30
CA ARG A 99 -0.26 40.61 19.81
C ARG A 99 -0.42 41.64 18.70
N GLY A 100 -0.64 41.15 17.48
CA GLY A 100 -0.85 41.94 16.29
C GLY A 100 -2.34 42.23 16.05
N ALA A 101 -2.70 42.44 14.78
CA ALA A 101 -4.01 42.96 14.40
C ALA A 101 -5.13 41.89 14.33
N THR A 102 -4.77 40.61 14.25
CA THR A 102 -5.72 39.49 14.14
C THR A 102 -5.51 38.49 15.28
N ASP A 103 -6.54 37.70 15.59
CA ASP A 103 -6.46 36.67 16.64
C ASP A 103 -5.43 35.57 16.34
N LEU A 104 -5.06 35.37 15.07
CA LEU A 104 -3.99 34.45 14.65
C LEU A 104 -2.59 35.05 14.76
N ASP A 105 -2.49 36.37 14.80
CA ASP A 105 -1.25 37.15 14.86
C ASP A 105 -0.81 37.36 16.32
N VAL A 106 -0.74 36.27 17.07
CA VAL A 106 -0.22 36.25 18.44
C VAL A 106 0.99 35.35 18.45
N THR A 107 2.14 35.89 18.87
CA THR A 107 3.40 35.12 18.93
C THR A 107 3.75 34.74 20.35
N PHE A 108 4.32 33.54 20.46
CA PHE A 108 4.66 32.92 21.72
C PHE A 108 6.15 32.64 21.80
N ARG A 109 6.69 32.62 23.02
CA ARG A 109 8.05 32.16 23.30
C ARG A 109 8.05 31.30 24.55
N LEU A 110 8.90 30.27 24.55
CA LEU A 110 9.14 29.47 25.74
C LEU A 110 9.88 30.28 26.81
N THR A 111 9.48 30.10 28.07
CA THR A 111 10.31 30.44 29.23
C THR A 111 11.44 29.42 29.38
N ASP A 112 12.35 29.63 30.33
CA ASP A 112 13.40 28.64 30.62
C ASP A 112 12.79 27.33 31.14
N ALA A 113 11.75 27.41 31.98
CA ALA A 113 11.00 26.24 32.44
C ALA A 113 10.28 25.53 31.28
N GLY A 114 9.66 26.29 30.38
CA GLY A 114 9.03 25.75 29.17
C GLY A 114 10.03 25.09 28.23
N ARG A 115 11.25 25.63 28.10
CA ARG A 115 12.34 25.02 27.32
C ARG A 115 12.77 23.67 27.89
N VAL A 116 12.92 23.56 29.21
CA VAL A 116 13.27 22.29 29.86
C VAL A 116 12.19 21.25 29.59
N LEU A 117 10.92 21.58 29.85
CA LEU A 117 9.82 20.64 29.62
C LEU A 117 9.66 20.26 28.13
N ALA A 118 9.85 21.20 27.21
CA ALA A 118 9.82 20.91 25.78
C ALA A 118 10.93 19.92 25.35
N LEU A 119 12.12 20.01 25.97
CA LEU A 119 13.21 19.08 25.72
C LEU A 119 12.91 17.69 26.29
N GLU A 120 12.35 17.61 27.50
CA GLU A 120 11.93 16.34 28.13
C GLU A 120 10.83 15.63 27.31
N GLU A 121 9.82 16.37 26.86
CA GLU A 121 8.77 15.82 26.00
C GLU A 121 9.30 15.36 24.64
N ARG A 122 10.32 16.06 24.10
CA ARG A 122 10.97 15.67 22.83
C ARG A 122 11.80 14.39 23.00
N GLU A 123 12.43 14.21 24.15
CA GLU A 123 13.19 12.98 24.47
C GLU A 123 12.26 11.77 24.59
N ARG A 124 11.06 11.94 25.15
CA ARG A 124 10.03 10.90 25.20
C ARG A 124 9.51 10.54 23.81
N SER A 125 9.19 11.57 23.02
CA SER A 125 8.72 11.41 21.65
C SER A 125 9.05 12.65 20.81
N GLY A 126 9.81 12.43 19.73
CA GLY A 126 10.15 13.45 18.73
C GLY A 126 8.99 13.87 17.84
N TYR A 127 7.82 13.23 17.96
CA TYR A 127 6.65 13.57 17.14
C TYR A 127 6.18 15.01 17.40
N SER A 128 6.17 15.84 16.34
CA SER A 128 5.77 17.26 16.39
C SER A 128 4.88 17.67 15.21
N GLY A 129 4.20 16.70 14.59
CA GLY A 129 3.30 16.90 13.46
C GLY A 129 1.85 17.20 13.86
N PRO A 130 0.88 16.96 12.96
CA PRO A 130 -0.55 17.09 13.24
C PRO A 130 -0.95 16.35 14.52
N ALA A 131 -1.83 16.94 15.34
CA ALA A 131 -2.27 16.27 16.56
C ALA A 131 -2.93 14.93 16.22
N PRO A 132 -2.57 13.82 16.90
CA PRO A 132 -3.19 12.53 16.62
C PRO A 132 -4.67 12.54 17.00
N VAL A 133 -5.41 11.61 16.42
CA VAL A 133 -6.79 11.32 16.82
C VAL A 133 -6.79 10.17 17.83
N THR A 134 -7.84 10.04 18.65
CA THR A 134 -7.91 8.90 19.58
C THR A 134 -8.06 7.59 18.82
N LEU A 135 -7.62 6.48 19.45
CA LEU A 135 -7.88 5.15 18.93
C LEU A 135 -9.39 4.93 18.64
N ASP A 136 -10.27 5.33 19.56
CA ASP A 136 -11.72 5.18 19.38
C ASP A 136 -12.26 5.94 18.16
N ALA A 137 -11.77 7.17 17.92
CA ALA A 137 -12.15 7.94 16.73
C ALA A 137 -11.69 7.25 15.43
N TYR A 138 -10.49 6.67 15.44
CA TYR A 138 -10.00 5.84 14.33
C TYR A 138 -10.85 4.60 14.10
N LEU A 139 -11.18 3.85 15.16
CA LEU A 139 -12.02 2.65 15.08
C LEU A 139 -13.42 2.98 14.52
N ALA A 140 -14.03 4.08 14.99
CA ALA A 140 -15.31 4.55 14.49
C ALA A 140 -15.25 4.93 12.99
N SER A 141 -14.15 5.57 12.58
CA SER A 141 -13.91 5.95 11.17
C SER A 141 -13.82 4.72 10.26
N VAL A 142 -13.01 3.72 10.64
CA VAL A 142 -12.87 2.47 9.88
C VAL A 142 -14.19 1.73 9.80
N ALA A 143 -14.94 1.62 10.91
CA ALA A 143 -16.25 0.99 10.90
C ALA A 143 -17.24 1.71 9.97
N ALA A 144 -17.21 3.05 9.90
CA ALA A 144 -18.07 3.83 9.03
C ALA A 144 -17.77 3.61 7.54
N HIS A 145 -16.48 3.54 7.17
CA HIS A 145 -15.99 3.50 5.79
C HIS A 145 -15.50 2.12 5.35
N SER A 146 -15.83 1.08 6.11
CA SER A 146 -15.31 -0.27 5.94
C SER A 146 -15.37 -0.76 4.50
N VAL A 147 -14.27 -1.39 4.05
CA VAL A 147 -14.19 -2.02 2.73
C VAL A 147 -15.27 -3.08 2.51
N ARG A 148 -15.76 -3.70 3.59
CA ARG A 148 -16.80 -4.73 3.56
C ARG A 148 -18.17 -4.19 3.14
N LYS A 149 -18.34 -2.87 3.12
CA LYS A 149 -19.57 -2.19 2.66
C LYS A 149 -19.48 -1.81 1.18
N LEU A 150 -18.36 -2.08 0.52
CA LEU A 150 -18.18 -1.79 -0.89
C LEU A 150 -19.03 -2.75 -1.72
N HIS A 151 -19.68 -2.21 -2.75
CA HIS A 151 -20.37 -3.00 -3.75
C HIS A 151 -19.79 -2.64 -5.12
N ILE A 152 -19.30 -3.66 -5.82
CA ILE A 152 -18.73 -3.54 -7.16
C ILE A 152 -19.72 -4.12 -8.16
N GLY A 153 -20.22 -3.25 -9.04
CA GLY A 153 -21.06 -3.66 -10.17
C GLY A 153 -20.22 -4.13 -11.35
N GLN A 154 -20.85 -4.88 -12.26
CA GLN A 154 -20.21 -5.34 -13.49
C GLN A 154 -19.71 -4.16 -14.37
N SER A 155 -20.46 -3.05 -14.39
CA SER A 155 -20.05 -1.83 -15.09
C SER A 155 -18.74 -1.24 -14.57
N ASP A 156 -18.50 -1.32 -13.25
CA ASP A 156 -17.29 -0.80 -12.63
C ASP A 156 -16.08 -1.66 -13.05
N VAL A 157 -16.27 -2.98 -13.14
CA VAL A 157 -15.26 -3.91 -13.62
C VAL A 157 -14.90 -3.61 -15.07
N TRP A 158 -15.89 -3.48 -15.95
CA TRP A 158 -15.62 -3.19 -17.36
C TRP A 158 -14.95 -1.84 -17.58
N ALA A 159 -15.33 -0.80 -16.82
CA ALA A 159 -14.67 0.49 -16.88
C ALA A 159 -13.22 0.43 -16.40
N ALA A 160 -12.95 -0.27 -15.29
CA ALA A 160 -11.59 -0.41 -14.76
C ALA A 160 -10.68 -1.25 -15.69
N PHE A 161 -11.24 -2.22 -16.40
CA PHE A 161 -10.51 -3.12 -17.31
C PHE A 161 -10.66 -2.75 -18.79
N GLU A 162 -11.15 -1.54 -19.09
CA GLU A 162 -11.22 -1.05 -20.47
C GLU A 162 -9.83 -1.07 -21.13
N GLY A 163 -9.74 -1.66 -22.32
CA GLY A 163 -8.48 -1.83 -23.06
C GLY A 163 -7.53 -2.90 -22.52
N VAL A 164 -7.92 -3.64 -21.48
CA VAL A 164 -7.13 -4.75 -20.92
C VAL A 164 -7.55 -6.06 -21.56
N VAL A 165 -6.58 -6.81 -22.11
CA VAL A 165 -6.80 -8.15 -22.64
C VAL A 165 -6.71 -9.17 -21.50
N ILE A 166 -7.86 -9.70 -21.08
CA ILE A 166 -7.95 -10.70 -20.02
C ILE A 166 -9.26 -11.49 -20.16
N ASP A 167 -9.25 -12.75 -19.74
CA ASP A 167 -10.44 -13.59 -19.69
C ASP A 167 -11.51 -12.97 -18.77
N THR A 168 -12.68 -12.69 -19.33
CA THR A 168 -13.83 -12.15 -18.59
C THR A 168 -14.26 -13.03 -17.42
N ALA A 169 -14.12 -14.36 -17.52
CA ALA A 169 -14.45 -15.26 -16.41
C ALA A 169 -13.51 -15.08 -15.21
N VAL A 170 -12.24 -14.75 -15.49
CA VAL A 170 -11.23 -14.43 -14.46
C VAL A 170 -11.60 -13.13 -13.74
N LEU A 171 -12.04 -12.11 -14.49
CA LEU A 171 -12.50 -10.84 -13.92
C LEU A 171 -13.77 -11.00 -13.08
N ASP A 172 -14.77 -11.72 -13.59
CA ASP A 172 -16.02 -11.95 -12.87
C ASP A 172 -15.78 -12.70 -11.55
N ALA A 173 -14.86 -13.67 -11.55
CA ALA A 173 -14.46 -14.39 -10.35
C ALA A 173 -13.74 -13.49 -9.32
N ALA A 174 -12.87 -12.59 -9.78
CA ALA A 174 -12.18 -11.63 -8.91
C ALA A 174 -13.17 -10.61 -8.30
N ALA A 175 -14.08 -10.06 -9.10
CA ALA A 175 -15.11 -9.13 -8.64
C ALA A 175 -16.09 -9.79 -7.66
N ALA A 176 -16.47 -11.05 -7.92
CA ALA A 176 -17.29 -11.83 -6.98
C ALA A 176 -16.56 -12.05 -5.64
N ALA A 177 -15.25 -12.29 -5.64
CA ALA A 177 -14.45 -12.43 -4.42
C ALA A 177 -14.42 -11.14 -3.60
N LEU A 178 -14.24 -10.00 -4.25
CA LEU A 178 -14.27 -8.67 -3.63
C LEU A 178 -15.63 -8.40 -2.97
N ASN A 179 -16.74 -8.59 -3.71
CA ASN A 179 -18.09 -8.43 -3.17
C ASN A 179 -18.40 -9.40 -2.01
N ALA A 180 -17.82 -10.59 -2.02
CA ALA A 180 -17.95 -11.56 -0.92
C ALA A 180 -17.10 -11.19 0.31
N GLY A 181 -16.24 -10.16 0.23
CA GLY A 181 -15.31 -9.79 1.28
C GLY A 181 -14.30 -10.90 1.62
N ARG A 182 -14.07 -11.84 0.69
CA ARG A 182 -13.18 -12.98 0.90
C ARG A 182 -11.79 -12.64 0.35
N PRO A 183 -10.71 -13.12 1.00
CA PRO A 183 -9.38 -13.03 0.41
C PRO A 183 -9.33 -13.67 -0.98
N LEU A 184 -8.39 -13.17 -1.81
CA LEU A 184 -8.16 -13.66 -3.16
C LEU A 184 -6.72 -14.18 -3.27
N LEU A 185 -6.54 -15.43 -3.69
CA LEU A 185 -5.25 -15.96 -4.13
C LEU A 185 -5.20 -15.97 -5.66
N ILE A 186 -4.31 -15.19 -6.25
CA ILE A 186 -3.95 -15.22 -7.66
C ILE A 186 -2.71 -16.09 -7.82
N TYR A 187 -2.79 -17.15 -8.62
CA TYR A 187 -1.68 -18.08 -8.79
C TYR A 187 -1.44 -18.46 -10.24
N GLY A 188 -0.19 -18.81 -10.57
CA GLY A 188 0.22 -19.18 -11.93
C GLY A 188 1.68 -18.86 -12.20
N PRO A 189 2.21 -19.22 -13.38
CA PRO A 189 3.63 -19.04 -13.70
C PRO A 189 4.08 -17.57 -13.63
N ALA A 190 5.37 -17.34 -13.39
CA ALA A 190 5.94 -16.00 -13.47
C ALA A 190 5.76 -15.43 -14.89
N GLY A 191 5.43 -14.15 -15.01
CA GLY A 191 5.17 -13.52 -16.32
C GLY A 191 3.74 -13.67 -16.87
N SER A 192 2.84 -14.33 -16.16
CA SER A 192 1.41 -14.46 -16.54
C SER A 192 0.56 -13.19 -16.31
N GLY A 193 1.11 -12.16 -15.67
CA GLY A 193 0.38 -10.90 -15.42
C GLY A 193 -0.35 -10.82 -14.07
N LYS A 194 -0.02 -11.68 -13.09
CA LYS A 194 -0.63 -11.68 -11.75
C LYS A 194 -0.51 -10.33 -11.01
N THR A 195 0.69 -9.75 -10.96
CA THR A 195 0.95 -8.47 -10.30
C THR A 195 0.13 -7.35 -10.96
N PHE A 196 0.13 -7.31 -12.30
CA PHE A 196 -0.71 -6.38 -13.06
C PHE A 196 -2.20 -6.53 -12.73
N LEU A 197 -2.71 -7.77 -12.68
CA LEU A 197 -4.09 -8.03 -12.28
C LEU A 197 -4.37 -7.55 -10.85
N ALA A 198 -3.49 -7.86 -9.89
CA ALA A 198 -3.65 -7.43 -8.50
C ALA A 198 -3.67 -5.90 -8.37
N GLU A 199 -2.74 -5.19 -9.01
CA GLU A 199 -2.70 -3.73 -9.02
C GLU A 199 -3.97 -3.14 -9.66
N ARG A 200 -4.41 -3.71 -10.80
CA ARG A 200 -5.59 -3.22 -11.52
C ARG A 200 -6.88 -3.47 -10.77
N LEU A 201 -6.98 -4.54 -9.99
CA LEU A 201 -8.09 -4.78 -9.07
C LEU A 201 -8.19 -3.68 -8.00
N GLY A 202 -7.08 -3.05 -7.62
CA GLY A 202 -7.06 -1.87 -6.77
C GLY A 202 -7.88 -0.70 -7.33
N ALA A 203 -7.96 -0.56 -8.66
CA ALA A 203 -8.78 0.47 -9.30
C ALA A 203 -10.30 0.25 -9.10
N LEU A 204 -10.72 -0.96 -8.73
CA LEU A 204 -12.12 -1.24 -8.35
C LEU A 204 -12.46 -0.68 -6.97
N MET A 205 -11.47 -0.32 -6.16
CA MET A 205 -11.65 0.19 -4.79
C MET A 205 -12.14 1.64 -4.80
N HIS A 206 -13.28 1.89 -5.42
CA HIS A 206 -13.85 3.22 -5.54
C HIS A 206 -14.28 3.80 -4.19
N GLY A 207 -14.36 5.12 -4.17
CA GLY A 207 -14.72 5.89 -2.98
C GLY A 207 -13.53 6.55 -2.31
N ARG A 208 -13.84 7.34 -1.28
CA ARG A 208 -12.88 8.14 -0.52
C ARG A 208 -12.98 7.72 0.94
N VAL A 209 -11.89 7.82 1.67
CA VAL A 209 -11.83 7.44 3.09
C VAL A 209 -11.05 8.47 3.89
N PRO A 210 -11.49 8.80 5.11
CA PRO A 210 -10.75 9.68 6.00
C PRO A 210 -9.62 8.92 6.70
N VAL A 211 -8.37 9.34 6.47
CA VAL A 211 -7.15 8.77 7.06
C VAL A 211 -6.53 9.79 8.01
N PRO A 212 -6.34 9.49 9.30
CA PRO A 212 -5.70 10.42 10.22
C PRO A 212 -4.19 10.44 9.98
N TYR A 213 -3.55 11.58 10.24
CA TYR A 213 -2.07 11.64 10.19
C TYR A 213 -1.43 10.65 11.17
N ALA A 214 -1.97 10.60 12.38
CA ALA A 214 -1.55 9.69 13.43
C ALA A 214 -2.70 9.39 14.39
N ILE A 215 -2.57 8.30 15.14
CA ILE A 215 -3.47 7.96 16.24
C ILE A 215 -2.71 7.97 17.57
N CYS A 216 -3.44 8.19 18.67
CA CYS A 216 -2.93 8.08 20.03
C CYS A 216 -3.52 6.83 20.69
N ALA A 217 -2.64 5.91 21.11
CA ALA A 217 -3.01 4.69 21.80
C ALA A 217 -2.16 4.57 23.07
N ALA A 218 -2.82 4.52 24.24
CA ALA A 218 -2.15 4.46 25.54
C ALA A 218 -1.07 5.54 25.76
N GLY A 219 -1.28 6.75 25.21
CA GLY A 219 -0.33 7.87 25.31
C GLY A 219 0.77 7.88 24.25
N GLU A 220 0.91 6.81 23.46
CA GLU A 220 1.89 6.69 22.38
C GLU A 220 1.30 7.15 21.05
N VAL A 221 2.15 7.75 20.21
CA VAL A 221 1.78 8.17 18.86
C VAL A 221 2.10 7.05 17.87
N ILE A 222 1.12 6.69 17.04
CA ILE A 222 1.28 5.79 15.91
C ILE A 222 0.96 6.55 14.63
N GLN A 223 1.98 6.78 13.79
CA GLN A 223 1.82 7.41 12.48
C GLN A 223 1.11 6.46 11.51
N VAL A 224 0.01 6.92 10.92
CA VAL A 224 -0.82 6.13 10.00
C VAL A 224 -0.70 6.66 8.58
N TYR A 225 -0.91 7.96 8.39
CA TYR A 225 -0.75 8.58 7.08
C TYR A 225 0.70 8.49 6.62
N ASP A 226 0.84 8.07 5.36
CA ASP A 226 2.08 7.91 4.66
C ASP A 226 1.89 8.44 3.23
N PRO A 227 2.57 9.53 2.84
CA PRO A 227 2.40 10.14 1.52
C PRO A 227 2.86 9.27 0.36
N LEU A 228 3.61 8.18 0.61
CA LEU A 228 3.98 7.20 -0.43
C LEU A 228 2.85 6.20 -0.71
N VAL A 229 1.87 6.11 0.20
CA VAL A 229 0.76 5.17 0.14
C VAL A 229 -0.57 5.87 -0.10
N HIS A 230 -0.80 6.97 0.62
CA HIS A 230 -2.09 7.62 0.67
C HIS A 230 -2.14 8.75 -0.36
N VAL A 231 -3.03 8.60 -1.33
CA VAL A 231 -3.29 9.60 -2.36
C VAL A 231 -4.44 10.50 -1.89
N ASP A 232 -4.21 11.80 -1.83
CA ASP A 232 -5.23 12.76 -1.44
C ASP A 232 -6.35 12.83 -2.48
N ALA A 233 -7.60 12.78 -2.01
CA ALA A 233 -8.77 12.99 -2.83
C ALA A 233 -9.21 14.47 -2.76
N GLU A 234 -9.74 14.99 -3.88
CA GLU A 234 -10.26 16.36 -3.92
C GLU A 234 -11.36 16.58 -2.87
N ALA A 235 -11.23 17.62 -2.05
CA ALA A 235 -12.23 17.95 -1.03
C ALA A 235 -13.55 18.41 -1.68
N ALA A 236 -14.67 17.80 -1.31
CA ALA A 236 -15.99 18.22 -1.78
C ALA A 236 -16.44 19.50 -1.05
N GLY A 237 -16.26 20.66 -1.70
CA GLY A 237 -16.98 21.91 -1.40
C GLY A 237 -16.55 22.69 -0.16
N ALA A 238 -16.31 23.99 -0.35
CA ALA A 238 -16.05 24.95 0.71
C ALA A 238 -17.34 25.27 1.49
N GLY A 239 -17.34 25.12 2.82
CA GLY A 239 -18.44 25.57 3.66
C GLY A 239 -18.51 25.00 5.09
N GLN A 240 -17.90 23.84 5.35
CA GLN A 240 -17.85 23.26 6.70
C GLN A 240 -16.42 23.26 7.27
N SER A 241 -16.31 23.61 8.56
CA SER A 241 -15.05 23.47 9.31
C SER A 241 -14.80 21.99 9.57
N VAL A 242 -13.89 21.40 8.78
CA VAL A 242 -13.49 20.00 8.88
C VAL A 242 -12.30 19.81 9.81
N ASP A 243 -12.24 18.66 10.47
CA ASP A 243 -11.11 18.27 11.31
C ASP A 243 -9.89 17.96 10.42
N ARG A 244 -8.95 18.91 10.36
CA ARG A 244 -7.75 18.81 9.53
C ARG A 244 -6.74 17.76 10.03
N ARG A 245 -6.96 17.13 11.19
CA ARG A 245 -6.17 15.97 11.64
C ARG A 245 -6.39 14.74 10.74
N TRP A 246 -7.43 14.77 9.90
CA TRP A 246 -7.75 13.77 8.90
C TRP A 246 -7.48 14.29 7.49
N ARG A 247 -7.04 13.38 6.61
CA ARG A 247 -6.97 13.56 5.16
C ARG A 247 -8.06 12.76 4.50
N LEU A 248 -8.71 13.34 3.50
CA LEU A 248 -9.59 12.57 2.64
C LEU A 248 -8.72 11.96 1.55
N CYS A 249 -8.63 10.63 1.52
CA CYS A 249 -7.81 9.90 0.56
C CYS A 249 -8.68 9.06 -0.37
N GLU A 250 -8.14 8.70 -1.52
CA GLU A 250 -8.62 7.52 -2.25
C GLU A 250 -8.46 6.27 -1.36
N ARG A 251 -9.24 5.20 -1.61
CA ARG A 251 -9.08 3.96 -0.83
C ARG A 251 -7.64 3.44 -1.00
N PRO A 252 -6.90 3.20 0.10
CA PRO A 252 -5.51 2.80 -0.01
C PRO A 252 -5.34 1.45 -0.71
N VAL A 253 -4.34 1.34 -1.57
CA VAL A 253 -3.87 0.07 -2.13
C VAL A 253 -2.40 -0.06 -1.75
N VAL A 254 -2.09 -0.98 -0.84
CA VAL A 254 -0.73 -1.19 -0.35
C VAL A 254 -0.24 -2.54 -0.85
N MET A 255 0.99 -2.60 -1.35
CA MET A 255 1.61 -3.83 -1.81
C MET A 255 2.91 -4.11 -1.06
N SER A 256 3.08 -5.36 -0.65
CA SER A 256 4.30 -5.90 -0.06
C SER A 256 4.83 -7.04 -0.92
N GLY A 257 6.10 -6.96 -1.34
CA GLY A 257 6.76 -7.98 -2.17
C GLY A 257 7.60 -8.98 -1.38
N GLY A 258 8.58 -9.60 -2.03
CA GLY A 258 9.43 -10.65 -1.45
C GLY A 258 10.32 -10.25 -0.24
N GLU A 259 10.45 -8.96 0.05
CA GLU A 259 11.20 -8.46 1.20
C GLU A 259 10.37 -8.45 2.50
N LEU A 260 9.08 -8.76 2.43
CA LEU A 260 8.18 -8.75 3.59
C LEU A 260 8.70 -9.66 4.71
N THR A 261 8.83 -9.10 5.91
CA THR A 261 9.17 -9.84 7.14
C THR A 261 7.99 -9.86 8.11
N LEU A 262 7.99 -10.78 9.09
CA LEU A 262 6.92 -10.82 10.10
C LEU A 262 6.90 -9.55 10.96
N ASP A 263 8.08 -9.02 11.27
CA ASP A 263 8.23 -7.82 12.11
C ASP A 263 7.64 -6.57 11.44
N GLU A 264 7.54 -6.55 10.10
CA GLU A 264 6.85 -5.49 9.35
C GLU A 264 5.33 -5.53 9.53
N LEU A 265 4.77 -6.62 10.04
CA LEU A 265 3.35 -6.76 10.36
C LEU A 265 3.00 -6.34 11.79
N ASP A 266 3.98 -5.89 12.55
CA ASP A 266 3.78 -5.35 13.90
C ASP A 266 4.09 -3.85 13.93
N LEU A 267 3.72 -3.18 15.02
CA LEU A 267 4.05 -1.77 15.23
C LEU A 267 5.56 -1.62 15.40
N ARG A 268 6.17 -0.74 14.59
CA ARG A 268 7.60 -0.47 14.66
C ARG A 268 7.84 0.88 15.30
N ARG A 269 8.47 0.90 16.48
CA ARG A 269 8.93 2.14 17.08
C ARG A 269 10.25 2.55 16.46
N ASP A 270 10.33 3.80 16.02
CA ASP A 270 11.61 4.39 15.66
C ASP A 270 12.31 4.81 16.97
N GLU A 271 13.44 4.19 17.30
CA GLU A 271 14.18 4.47 18.54
C GLU A 271 14.68 5.92 18.61
N ALA A 272 15.07 6.50 17.47
CA ALA A 272 15.56 7.88 17.41
C ALA A 272 14.41 8.88 17.47
N ALA A 273 13.28 8.57 16.83
CA ALA A 273 12.14 9.46 16.76
C ALA A 273 11.17 9.30 17.95
N GLY A 274 11.18 8.16 18.64
CA GLY A 274 10.38 7.89 19.84
C GLY A 274 8.87 7.78 19.59
N PHE A 275 8.45 7.36 18.40
CA PHE A 275 7.04 7.09 18.08
C PHE A 275 6.93 5.90 17.10
N TYR A 276 5.71 5.35 16.98
CA TYR A 276 5.45 4.15 16.20
C TYR A 276 5.03 4.47 14.76
N GLN A 277 5.40 3.57 13.86
CA GLN A 277 4.88 3.49 12.50
C GLN A 277 3.83 2.38 12.42
N ALA A 278 2.69 2.69 11.81
CA ALA A 278 1.67 1.68 11.50
C ALA A 278 2.21 0.66 10.47
N PRO A 279 1.90 -0.65 10.64
CA PRO A 279 2.27 -1.67 9.66
C PRO A 279 1.50 -1.52 8.34
N PRO A 280 1.97 -2.12 7.23
CA PRO A 280 1.40 -1.95 5.89
C PRO A 280 -0.11 -2.23 5.80
N HIS A 281 -0.60 -3.30 6.42
CA HIS A 281 -2.03 -3.64 6.40
C HIS A 281 -2.89 -2.65 7.19
N MET A 282 -2.35 -2.00 8.23
CA MET A 282 -3.05 -0.94 8.94
C MET A 282 -3.12 0.33 8.10
N LYS A 283 -2.06 0.67 7.36
CA LYS A 283 -2.07 1.75 6.36
C LYS A 283 -3.04 1.47 5.21
N ALA A 284 -3.26 0.19 4.90
CA ALA A 284 -4.19 -0.25 3.87
C ALA A 284 -5.67 -0.29 4.31
N ASN A 285 -5.98 -0.04 5.59
CA ASN A 285 -7.34 -0.16 6.12
C ASN A 285 -8.36 0.67 5.31
N MET A 286 -9.58 0.15 5.20
CA MET A 286 -10.65 0.60 4.30
C MET A 286 -10.28 0.48 2.82
N GLY A 287 -9.29 -0.34 2.49
CA GLY A 287 -8.75 -0.48 1.14
C GLY A 287 -8.33 -1.91 0.83
N MET A 288 -7.28 -2.05 0.04
CA MET A 288 -6.75 -3.32 -0.45
C MET A 288 -5.31 -3.50 -0.02
N TYR A 289 -4.97 -4.73 0.36
CA TYR A 289 -3.62 -5.09 0.75
C TYR A 289 -3.13 -6.30 -0.05
N VAL A 290 -2.08 -6.09 -0.83
CA VAL A 290 -1.48 -7.06 -1.74
C VAL A 290 -0.21 -7.64 -1.15
N VAL A 291 -0.12 -8.96 -1.13
CA VAL A 291 1.10 -9.70 -0.80
C VAL A 291 1.55 -10.41 -2.05
N ASP A 292 2.54 -9.83 -2.74
CA ASP A 292 3.06 -10.36 -3.99
C ASP A 292 4.17 -11.39 -3.75
N ASP A 293 4.35 -12.28 -4.72
CA ASP A 293 5.33 -13.37 -4.71
C ASP A 293 5.30 -14.26 -3.45
N LEU A 294 4.12 -14.54 -2.91
CA LEU A 294 3.91 -15.49 -1.81
C LEU A 294 4.59 -16.83 -2.12
N GLY A 295 5.53 -17.27 -1.28
CA GLY A 295 6.40 -18.43 -1.57
C GLY A 295 7.87 -18.07 -1.78
N ARG A 296 8.20 -16.79 -1.99
CA ARG A 296 9.57 -16.30 -2.24
C ARG A 296 10.03 -15.27 -1.21
N GLN A 297 9.27 -15.09 -0.12
CA GLN A 297 9.65 -14.21 0.98
C GLN A 297 10.84 -14.77 1.74
N ARG A 298 11.54 -13.88 2.45
CA ARG A 298 12.56 -14.27 3.44
C ARG A 298 11.99 -15.15 4.57
N VAL A 299 10.70 -14.99 4.84
CA VAL A 299 9.94 -15.76 5.83
C VAL A 299 9.28 -16.95 5.14
N GLU A 300 9.29 -18.11 5.79
CA GLU A 300 8.53 -19.27 5.35
C GLU A 300 7.05 -18.88 5.17
N PRO A 301 6.42 -19.16 4.01
CA PRO A 301 5.05 -18.77 3.76
C PRO A 301 4.14 -19.14 4.92
N ARG A 302 4.26 -20.37 5.44
CA ARG A 302 3.50 -20.87 6.60
C ARG A 302 3.50 -19.93 7.80
N ASP A 303 4.62 -19.28 8.12
CA ASP A 303 4.69 -18.38 9.29
C ASP A 303 3.96 -17.06 9.03
N LEU A 304 4.07 -16.52 7.82
CA LEU A 304 3.28 -15.37 7.37
C LEU A 304 1.78 -15.69 7.41
N LEU A 305 1.41 -16.88 6.95
CA LEU A 305 0.04 -17.37 6.97
C LEU A 305 -0.50 -17.56 8.40
N ASN A 306 0.33 -18.08 9.31
CA ASN A 306 0.00 -18.23 10.74
C ASN A 306 -0.22 -16.86 11.43
N ARG A 307 0.59 -15.85 11.12
CA ARG A 307 0.43 -14.48 11.66
C ARG A 307 -0.92 -13.86 11.29
N TRP A 308 -1.46 -14.22 10.14
CA TRP A 308 -2.76 -13.73 9.64
C TRP A 308 -3.93 -14.68 9.84
N LEU A 309 -3.72 -15.82 10.51
CA LEU A 309 -4.79 -16.76 10.82
C LEU A 309 -5.98 -16.08 11.50
N ARG A 310 -5.72 -15.23 12.50
CA ARG A 310 -6.75 -14.46 13.23
C ARG A 310 -7.29 -13.27 12.42
N PRO A 311 -6.44 -12.39 11.84
CA PRO A 311 -6.89 -11.32 10.96
C PRO A 311 -7.86 -11.75 9.86
N LEU A 312 -7.57 -12.86 9.16
CA LEU A 312 -8.43 -13.37 8.08
C LEU A 312 -9.73 -14.02 8.57
N ASP A 313 -9.77 -14.51 9.81
CA ASP A 313 -10.90 -15.26 10.38
C ASP A 313 -11.87 -14.36 11.15
N ARG A 314 -11.31 -13.42 11.93
CA ARG A 314 -12.08 -12.53 12.80
C ARG A 314 -12.14 -11.09 12.31
N GLY A 315 -11.35 -10.72 11.30
CA GLY A 315 -11.29 -9.35 10.83
C GLY A 315 -10.63 -8.38 11.80
N VAL A 316 -9.81 -8.88 12.72
CA VAL A 316 -9.12 -8.07 13.73
C VAL A 316 -7.68 -8.53 13.91
N ASP A 317 -6.82 -7.57 14.21
CA ASP A 317 -5.42 -7.78 14.55
C ASP A 317 -5.10 -7.24 15.95
N PHE A 318 -4.08 -7.80 16.60
CA PHE A 318 -3.65 -7.39 17.92
C PHE A 318 -2.31 -6.70 17.82
N MET A 319 -2.26 -5.45 18.26
CA MET A 319 -1.03 -4.69 18.32
C MET A 319 -0.51 -4.61 19.75
N THR A 320 0.80 -4.65 19.90
CA THR A 320 1.49 -4.55 21.19
C THR A 320 2.49 -3.42 21.13
N LEU A 321 2.42 -2.49 22.08
CA LEU A 321 3.42 -1.44 22.27
C LEU A 321 4.60 -1.99 23.10
N GLU A 322 5.76 -1.37 23.03
CA GLU A 322 6.93 -1.71 23.87
C GLU A 322 6.64 -1.62 25.37
N SER A 323 5.68 -0.77 25.76
CA SER A 323 5.17 -0.67 27.13
C SER A 323 4.42 -1.93 27.59
N GLY A 324 4.16 -2.89 26.69
CA GLY A 324 3.37 -4.10 26.94
C GLY A 324 1.87 -3.89 26.79
N ASN A 325 1.42 -2.64 26.57
CA ASN A 325 0.02 -2.34 26.30
C ASN A 325 -0.43 -2.98 24.98
N ARG A 326 -1.57 -3.66 25.03
CA ARG A 326 -2.16 -4.37 23.89
C ARG A 326 -3.51 -3.79 23.54
N PHE A 327 -3.77 -3.62 22.26
CA PHE A 327 -5.05 -3.15 21.76
C PHE A 327 -5.44 -3.86 20.47
N VAL A 328 -6.73 -3.82 20.16
CA VAL A 328 -7.31 -4.48 18.99
C VAL A 328 -7.51 -3.46 17.88
N LEU A 329 -7.11 -3.81 16.67
CA LEU A 329 -7.36 -3.04 15.46
C LEU A 329 -8.21 -3.85 14.48
N PRO A 330 -9.06 -3.19 13.69
CA PRO A 330 -9.72 -3.82 12.57
C PRO A 330 -8.68 -4.20 11.51
N PHE A 331 -8.81 -5.42 10.99
CA PHE A 331 -8.19 -5.86 9.76
C PHE A 331 -9.21 -5.64 8.64
N ASP A 332 -9.37 -4.36 8.26
CA ASP A 332 -10.38 -3.90 7.31
C ASP A 332 -9.76 -3.66 5.95
N VAL A 333 -9.19 -4.71 5.38
CA VAL A 333 -8.60 -4.69 4.04
C VAL A 333 -9.22 -5.80 3.21
N TRP A 334 -9.25 -5.64 1.89
CA TRP A 334 -9.39 -6.78 0.99
C TRP A 334 -8.01 -7.41 0.75
N PRO A 335 -7.73 -8.62 1.27
CA PRO A 335 -6.42 -9.23 1.16
C PRO A 335 -6.28 -9.95 -0.18
N VAL A 336 -5.26 -9.61 -0.95
CA VAL A 336 -4.94 -10.25 -2.23
C VAL A 336 -3.53 -10.83 -2.16
N PHE A 337 -3.41 -12.11 -2.45
CA PHE A 337 -2.14 -12.82 -2.47
C PHE A 337 -1.81 -13.19 -3.90
N SER A 338 -0.57 -12.97 -4.33
CA SER A 338 -0.07 -13.44 -5.63
C SER A 338 1.04 -14.46 -5.39
N SER A 339 1.00 -15.59 -6.10
CA SER A 339 1.99 -16.66 -5.94
C SER A 339 2.34 -17.35 -7.25
N ASN A 340 3.58 -17.83 -7.34
CA ASN A 340 4.01 -18.74 -8.40
C ASN A 340 3.75 -20.23 -8.06
N LEU A 341 3.34 -20.52 -6.82
CA LEU A 341 3.01 -21.85 -6.35
C LEU A 341 1.52 -22.13 -6.56
N ALA A 342 1.22 -23.36 -6.96
CA ALA A 342 -0.16 -23.84 -6.99
C ALA A 342 -0.68 -24.07 -5.56
N PRO A 343 -2.00 -23.91 -5.31
CA PRO A 343 -2.63 -24.15 -4.02
C PRO A 343 -2.19 -25.43 -3.29
N GLU A 344 -2.01 -26.52 -4.04
CA GLU A 344 -1.65 -27.84 -3.51
C GLU A 344 -0.22 -27.89 -2.96
N GLN A 345 0.65 -26.97 -3.41
CA GLN A 345 2.06 -26.92 -3.03
C GLN A 345 2.30 -26.23 -1.68
N PHE A 346 1.30 -25.52 -1.13
CA PHE A 346 1.42 -24.86 0.17
C PHE A 346 1.35 -25.83 1.35
N CYS A 347 0.85 -27.06 1.14
CA CYS A 347 0.78 -28.13 2.15
C CYS A 347 0.18 -27.68 3.51
N ASP A 348 -0.88 -26.86 3.48
CA ASP A 348 -1.66 -26.40 4.63
C ASP A 348 -3.14 -26.18 4.23
N ASP A 349 -3.93 -27.26 4.32
CA ASP A 349 -5.35 -27.25 3.95
C ASP A 349 -6.19 -26.29 4.81
N ALA A 350 -5.80 -26.10 6.08
CA ALA A 350 -6.50 -25.23 7.00
C ALA A 350 -6.39 -23.76 6.57
N PHE A 351 -5.21 -23.37 6.09
CA PHE A 351 -5.00 -22.03 5.54
C PHE A 351 -5.63 -21.86 4.16
N MET A 352 -5.51 -22.84 3.25
CA MET A 352 -6.11 -22.76 1.92
C MET A 352 -7.64 -22.59 1.97
N ARG A 353 -8.28 -23.07 3.04
CA ARG A 353 -9.71 -22.83 3.32
C ARG A 353 -10.01 -21.36 3.64
N ARG A 354 -9.08 -20.66 4.31
CA ARG A 354 -9.20 -19.26 4.75
C ARG A 354 -8.86 -18.25 3.66
N LEU A 355 -8.01 -18.62 2.70
CA LEU A 355 -7.68 -17.80 1.53
C LEU A 355 -8.84 -17.54 0.55
N GLY A 356 -10.03 -18.05 0.82
CA GLY A 356 -11.19 -17.69 0.02
C GLY A 356 -11.09 -18.20 -1.42
N SER A 357 -11.20 -17.26 -2.35
CA SER A 357 -11.23 -17.48 -3.79
C SER A 357 -9.83 -17.72 -4.35
N LYS A 358 -9.73 -18.62 -5.33
CA LYS A 358 -8.46 -19.02 -5.96
C LYS A 358 -8.59 -18.80 -7.45
N LEU A 359 -7.74 -17.96 -8.01
CA LEU A 359 -7.79 -17.50 -9.38
C LEU A 359 -6.50 -17.91 -10.09
N HIS A 360 -6.64 -18.80 -11.06
CA HIS A 360 -5.51 -19.21 -11.89
C HIS A 360 -5.32 -18.21 -13.04
N VAL A 361 -4.12 -17.65 -13.15
CA VAL A 361 -3.72 -16.78 -14.27
C VAL A 361 -2.56 -17.45 -14.99
N GLY A 362 -2.85 -18.02 -16.16
CA GLY A 362 -1.96 -18.92 -16.88
C GLY A 362 -1.56 -18.41 -18.26
N ALA A 363 -1.31 -19.36 -19.17
CA ALA A 363 -1.12 -19.06 -20.58
C ALA A 363 -2.40 -18.47 -21.18
N MET A 364 -2.22 -17.48 -22.06
CA MET A 364 -3.31 -16.82 -22.78
C MET A 364 -3.77 -17.69 -23.95
N SER A 365 -5.00 -17.45 -24.42
CA SER A 365 -5.42 -17.94 -25.74
C SER A 365 -4.56 -17.29 -26.84
N ILE A 366 -4.51 -17.90 -28.03
CA ILE A 366 -3.75 -17.33 -29.16
C ILE A 366 -4.32 -15.96 -29.54
N ASP A 367 -5.65 -15.80 -29.51
CA ASP A 367 -6.33 -14.55 -29.85
C ASP A 367 -5.98 -13.44 -28.86
N ASP A 368 -6.02 -13.74 -27.56
CA ASP A 368 -5.62 -12.80 -26.51
C ASP A 368 -4.12 -12.45 -26.60
N TYR A 369 -3.27 -13.47 -26.84
CA TYR A 369 -1.84 -13.27 -26.99
C TYR A 369 -1.51 -12.36 -28.19
N ARG A 370 -2.26 -12.50 -29.30
CA ARG A 370 -2.19 -11.61 -30.46
C ARG A 370 -2.59 -10.19 -30.11
N ALA A 371 -3.70 -10.02 -29.41
CA ALA A 371 -4.16 -8.69 -28.99
C ALA A 371 -3.12 -7.98 -28.09
N VAL A 372 -2.48 -8.71 -27.17
CA VAL A 372 -1.38 -8.17 -26.34
C VAL A 372 -0.16 -7.83 -27.19
N TYR A 373 0.20 -8.68 -28.16
CA TYR A 373 1.29 -8.41 -29.11
C TYR A 373 1.05 -7.14 -29.94
N ASP A 374 -0.16 -6.98 -30.49
CA ASP A 374 -0.53 -5.82 -31.30
C ASP A 374 -0.53 -4.53 -30.46
N ALA A 375 -1.06 -4.59 -29.24
CA ALA A 375 -1.01 -3.48 -28.29
C ALA A 375 0.43 -3.08 -27.92
N ALA A 376 1.31 -4.07 -27.73
CA ALA A 376 2.72 -3.84 -27.44
C ALA A 376 3.48 -3.25 -28.65
N CYS A 377 3.17 -3.70 -29.89
CA CYS A 377 3.70 -3.09 -31.11
C CYS A 377 3.32 -1.60 -31.19
N ALA A 378 2.04 -1.29 -30.98
CA ALA A 378 1.55 0.09 -30.99
C ALA A 378 2.21 0.96 -29.92
N ALA A 379 2.33 0.46 -28.68
CA ALA A 379 2.97 1.18 -27.58
C ALA A 379 4.47 1.46 -27.82
N LEU A 380 5.16 0.58 -28.55
CA LEU A 380 6.58 0.72 -28.88
C LEU A 380 6.83 1.45 -30.21
N GLY A 381 5.76 1.82 -30.94
CA GLY A 381 5.86 2.43 -32.25
C GLY A 381 6.44 1.50 -33.33
N LEU A 382 6.24 0.19 -33.17
CA LEU A 382 6.71 -0.82 -34.11
C LEU A 382 5.63 -1.16 -35.14
N VAL A 383 6.03 -1.32 -36.39
CA VAL A 383 5.18 -1.84 -37.46
C VAL A 383 5.42 -3.33 -37.59
N SER A 384 4.40 -4.16 -37.35
CA SER A 384 4.53 -5.61 -37.50
C SER A 384 4.38 -6.02 -38.97
N ALA A 385 5.30 -6.83 -39.48
CA ALA A 385 5.14 -7.44 -40.80
C ALA A 385 3.94 -8.42 -40.78
N SER A 386 3.26 -8.58 -41.91
CA SER A 386 1.95 -9.25 -42.00
C SER A 386 1.93 -10.70 -41.47
N ASP A 387 3.06 -11.39 -41.46
CA ASP A 387 3.23 -12.77 -41.00
C ASP A 387 4.16 -12.90 -39.78
N ALA A 388 4.62 -11.80 -39.20
CA ALA A 388 5.58 -11.82 -38.08
C ALA A 388 5.00 -12.49 -36.83
N PHE A 389 3.72 -12.26 -36.54
CA PHE A 389 3.04 -12.94 -35.43
C PHE A 389 2.91 -14.45 -35.67
N GLU A 390 2.59 -14.87 -36.90
CA GLU A 390 2.51 -16.30 -37.24
C GLU A 390 3.88 -16.97 -37.15
N PHE A 391 4.95 -16.25 -37.52
CA PHE A 391 6.32 -16.70 -37.28
C PHE A 391 6.61 -16.87 -35.79
N LEU A 392 6.29 -15.88 -34.96
CA LEU A 392 6.44 -15.96 -33.49
C LEU A 392 5.72 -17.18 -32.92
N LEU A 393 4.48 -17.43 -33.36
CA LEU A 393 3.68 -18.56 -32.91
C LEU A 393 4.27 -19.90 -33.37
N HIS A 394 4.36 -20.11 -34.68
CA HIS A 394 4.64 -21.42 -35.27
C HIS A 394 6.11 -21.79 -35.28
N ARG A 395 7.01 -20.81 -35.34
CA ARG A 395 8.45 -21.06 -35.42
C ARG A 395 9.17 -20.90 -34.10
N LEU A 396 8.64 -20.11 -33.16
CA LEU A 396 9.31 -19.88 -31.87
C LEU A 396 8.57 -20.54 -30.71
N HIS A 397 7.29 -20.22 -30.48
CA HIS A 397 6.53 -20.76 -29.35
C HIS A 397 6.27 -22.27 -29.44
N LEU A 398 5.62 -22.73 -30.52
CA LEU A 398 5.21 -24.13 -30.62
C LEU A 398 6.40 -25.11 -30.60
N PRO A 399 7.51 -24.89 -31.32
CA PRO A 399 8.64 -25.83 -31.31
C PRO A 399 9.37 -25.90 -29.96
N THR A 400 9.36 -24.81 -29.19
CA THR A 400 10.03 -24.75 -27.88
C THR A 400 9.12 -25.15 -26.72
N GLY A 401 7.81 -25.31 -26.97
CA GLY A 401 6.81 -25.57 -25.93
C GLY A 401 6.63 -24.42 -24.94
N LYS A 402 7.09 -23.20 -25.27
CA LYS A 402 6.94 -22.04 -24.39
C LYS A 402 5.49 -21.55 -24.41
N ALA A 403 4.88 -21.49 -23.24
CA ALA A 403 3.52 -21.00 -23.04
C ALA A 403 3.33 -19.54 -23.52
N PHE A 404 2.10 -19.17 -23.85
CA PHE A 404 1.71 -17.81 -24.24
C PHE A 404 1.53 -16.91 -23.01
N LEU A 405 2.62 -16.56 -22.33
CA LEU A 405 2.56 -15.72 -21.13
C LEU A 405 2.47 -14.23 -21.49
N ALA A 406 1.66 -13.48 -20.75
CA ALA A 406 1.37 -12.07 -21.01
C ALA A 406 2.61 -11.15 -21.07
N CYS A 407 3.72 -11.50 -20.40
CA CYS A 407 4.94 -10.69 -20.43
C CYS A 407 5.74 -10.83 -21.74
N PHE A 408 5.65 -11.99 -22.42
CA PHE A 408 6.55 -12.31 -23.53
C PHE A 408 6.45 -11.33 -24.72
N PRO A 409 5.27 -10.87 -25.17
CA PRO A 409 5.20 -9.93 -26.29
C PRO A 409 5.97 -8.64 -26.02
N ALA A 410 5.73 -8.00 -24.88
CA ALA A 410 6.39 -6.75 -24.53
C ALA A 410 7.91 -6.91 -24.36
N ASP A 411 8.35 -8.01 -23.73
CA ASP A 411 9.77 -8.28 -23.52
C ASP A 411 10.51 -8.53 -24.84
N LEU A 412 9.95 -9.37 -25.72
CA LEU A 412 10.52 -9.66 -27.03
C LEU A 412 10.54 -8.41 -27.92
N LEU A 413 9.44 -7.65 -27.95
CA LEU A 413 9.34 -6.45 -28.78
C LEU A 413 10.24 -5.30 -28.30
N ARG A 414 10.51 -5.20 -26.99
CA ARG A 414 11.53 -4.26 -26.47
C ARG A 414 12.92 -4.60 -27.00
N LEU A 415 13.26 -5.88 -27.11
CA LEU A 415 14.53 -6.32 -27.70
C LEU A 415 14.58 -6.03 -29.20
N VAL A 416 13.47 -6.27 -29.93
CA VAL A 416 13.34 -5.89 -31.34
C VAL A 416 13.56 -4.38 -31.52
N ALA A 417 12.86 -3.55 -30.74
CA ALA A 417 12.99 -2.09 -30.80
C ALA A 417 14.41 -1.62 -30.46
N ALA A 418 15.04 -2.21 -29.44
CA ALA A 418 16.42 -1.90 -29.07
C ALA A 418 17.40 -2.26 -30.19
N GLY A 419 17.22 -3.42 -30.83
CA GLY A 419 18.03 -3.86 -31.97
C GLY A 419 17.90 -2.94 -33.18
N ALA A 420 16.66 -2.55 -33.54
CA ALA A 420 16.41 -1.62 -34.64
C ALA A 420 17.05 -0.24 -34.38
N ARG A 421 16.88 0.30 -33.16
CA ARG A 421 17.50 1.58 -32.75
C ARG A 421 19.03 1.52 -32.81
N TYR A 422 19.63 0.40 -32.37
CA TYR A 422 21.08 0.24 -32.37
C TYR A 422 21.66 0.22 -33.78
N ARG A 423 20.99 -0.45 -34.74
CA ARG A 423 21.43 -0.56 -36.13
C ARG A 423 21.04 0.64 -37.00
N GLY A 424 20.13 1.49 -36.52
CA GLY A 424 19.54 2.56 -37.31
C GLY A 424 18.53 2.06 -38.34
N ASP A 425 17.97 0.86 -38.12
CA ASP A 425 16.97 0.25 -38.98
C ASP A 425 15.57 0.85 -38.72
N PRO A 426 14.63 0.74 -39.68
CA PRO A 426 13.22 1.06 -39.44
C PRO A 426 12.65 0.31 -38.22
N PRO A 427 11.70 0.90 -37.48
CA PRO A 427 11.03 0.25 -36.34
C PRO A 427 10.03 -0.81 -36.82
N GLU A 428 10.52 -1.89 -37.42
CA GLU A 428 9.73 -2.97 -38.00
C GLU A 428 9.97 -4.30 -37.28
N VAL A 429 8.91 -5.08 -37.07
CA VAL A 429 9.02 -6.43 -36.50
C VAL A 429 9.15 -7.44 -37.64
N THR A 430 10.38 -7.89 -37.87
CA THR A 430 10.72 -8.91 -38.88
C THR A 430 10.96 -10.27 -38.25
N HIS A 431 10.98 -11.34 -39.06
CA HIS A 431 11.28 -12.70 -38.58
C HIS A 431 12.68 -12.78 -37.95
N ASP A 432 13.69 -12.21 -38.60
CA ASP A 432 15.06 -12.17 -38.08
C ASP A 432 15.13 -11.42 -36.74
N ALA A 433 14.45 -10.28 -36.63
CA ALA A 433 14.43 -9.52 -35.39
C ALA A 433 13.76 -10.29 -34.23
N LEU A 434 12.65 -10.99 -34.51
CA LEU A 434 11.99 -11.84 -33.52
C LEU A 434 12.85 -13.04 -33.12
N TYR A 435 13.53 -13.66 -34.09
CA TYR A 435 14.45 -14.77 -33.82
C TYR A 435 15.61 -14.32 -32.91
N ASP A 436 16.23 -13.19 -33.21
CA ASP A 436 17.34 -12.65 -32.43
C ASP A 436 16.89 -12.24 -31.02
N ALA A 437 15.73 -11.58 -30.92
CA ALA A 437 15.11 -11.23 -29.63
C ALA A 437 14.81 -12.48 -28.80
N TRP A 438 14.28 -13.53 -29.42
CA TRP A 438 14.00 -14.80 -28.77
C TRP A 438 15.27 -15.47 -28.24
N ALA A 439 16.29 -15.58 -29.09
CA ALA A 439 17.59 -16.15 -28.73
C ALA A 439 18.23 -15.38 -27.56
N SER A 440 18.14 -14.04 -27.60
CA SER A 440 18.65 -13.18 -26.53
C SER A 440 17.86 -13.32 -25.23
N TYR A 441 16.54 -13.45 -25.28
CA TYR A 441 15.68 -13.51 -24.09
C TYR A 441 15.74 -14.88 -23.39
N PHE A 442 15.67 -15.97 -24.15
CA PHE A 442 15.66 -17.33 -23.61
C PHE A 442 17.03 -18.00 -23.59
N GLY A 443 18.05 -17.38 -24.17
CA GLY A 443 19.41 -17.94 -24.30
C GLY A 443 19.52 -19.09 -25.32
N ALA A 444 18.42 -19.43 -25.99
CA ALA A 444 18.36 -20.45 -27.03
C ALA A 444 17.21 -20.15 -28.00
N ALA A 445 17.38 -20.52 -29.26
CA ALA A 445 16.34 -20.44 -30.29
C ALA A 445 16.22 -21.78 -31.03
N PRO A 446 15.04 -22.10 -31.60
CA PRO A 446 14.87 -23.22 -32.51
C PRO A 446 15.89 -23.18 -33.66
N GLU A 447 16.26 -24.34 -34.19
CA GLU A 447 17.12 -24.37 -35.39
C GLU A 447 16.46 -23.58 -36.52
N ARG A 448 17.20 -22.65 -37.14
CA ARG A 448 16.72 -21.98 -38.36
C ARG A 448 16.55 -23.05 -39.43
N ASP A 449 15.33 -23.24 -39.93
CA ASP A 449 15.09 -24.06 -41.12
C ASP A 449 16.01 -23.53 -42.24
N GLY A 450 17.04 -24.32 -42.56
CA GLY A 450 18.12 -23.90 -43.43
C GLY A 450 17.65 -23.73 -44.86
N SER A 451 17.63 -22.49 -45.35
CA SER A 451 17.71 -22.22 -46.78
C SER A 451 18.65 -21.05 -47.08
N HIS A 452 19.95 -21.23 -46.80
CA HIS A 452 21.01 -20.62 -47.62
C HIS A 452 22.32 -21.41 -47.52
N PRO A 453 23.05 -21.63 -48.64
CA PRO A 453 24.28 -22.41 -48.66
C PRO A 453 25.42 -21.65 -47.96
N PRO A 454 26.48 -22.33 -47.51
CA PRO A 454 27.55 -21.69 -46.75
C PRO A 454 28.22 -20.58 -47.57
N PRO A 455 28.65 -19.48 -46.93
CA PRO A 455 29.38 -18.43 -47.61
C PRO A 455 30.74 -18.97 -48.07
N VAL A 456 31.01 -18.80 -49.35
CA VAL A 456 32.28 -19.12 -50.03
C VAL A 456 33.46 -18.56 -49.24
N GLU A 457 34.43 -19.43 -48.93
CA GLU A 457 35.72 -19.07 -48.34
C GLU A 457 36.35 -17.89 -49.09
N ARG A 458 36.44 -16.72 -48.43
CA ARG A 458 37.32 -15.63 -48.87
C ARG A 458 38.66 -15.82 -48.20
N GLY A 459 39.64 -16.28 -49.00
CA GLY A 459 41.02 -16.49 -48.60
C GLY A 459 41.60 -15.30 -47.84
N GLY A 460 42.23 -15.61 -46.70
CA GLY A 460 42.90 -14.65 -45.85
C GLY A 460 44.05 -13.94 -46.57
N ARG A 461 44.08 -12.62 -46.46
CA ARG A 461 45.30 -11.83 -46.67
C ARG A 461 46.02 -11.71 -45.34
N THR A 462 47.14 -12.40 -45.24
CA THR A 462 48.15 -12.26 -44.20
C THR A 462 48.70 -10.83 -44.24
N PHE A 463 48.55 -10.07 -43.17
CA PHE A 463 49.32 -8.84 -42.97
C PHE A 463 50.66 -9.21 -42.34
N VAL A 464 51.73 -8.90 -43.06
CA VAL A 464 53.12 -8.95 -42.58
C VAL A 464 53.36 -7.70 -41.74
N THR A 465 53.91 -7.90 -40.55
CA THR A 465 54.43 -6.89 -39.63
C THR A 465 55.58 -6.10 -40.26
N GLY A 466 55.52 -4.77 -40.17
CA GLY A 466 56.59 -3.83 -40.47
C GLY A 466 56.28 -2.47 -39.87
#